data_AF-A0AAX3YCV4-F1
#
_entry.id   AF-A0AAX3YCV4-F1
#
_cell.length_a   1.000
_cell.length_b   1.000
_cell.length_c   1.000
_cell.angle_alpha   90.00
_cell.angle_beta   90.00
_cell.angle_gamma   90.00
#
_symmetry.space_group_name_H-M   'P 1'
#
loop_
_entity.id
_entity.type
_entity.pdbx_description
1 polymer ?
#
loop_
_entity_poly.entity_id
_entity_poly.type
_entity_poly.pdbx_seq_one_letter_code
_entity_poly.pdbx_strand_id
1 'polypeptide(L)'
;MAEEPTGEDAAPQARTPAVTASAVVLAVLALAFVAVSGYFGYTHRQAEQEAQQRSEILDAARQGVVDLTTMDFERADEDVQKVLDGSAGEFRDEFEARSADLIAVMQEAKVKSQGEVRQAAIETQNGDSADVLVAVAQKVSNAGGAAEEPRGQRMRVTMQLEDGTYKIVKAGFVQ
;
A
#
# COMPACT_ATOMS: atom_id res chain seq x y z
N MET A 1 -67.50 -58.97 -44.97
CA MET A 1 -67.52 -57.50 -44.89
C MET A 1 -66.28 -57.12 -44.10
N ALA A 2 -65.20 -56.75 -44.79
CA ALA A 2 -64.74 -55.35 -45.04
C ALA A 2 -64.13 -54.76 -43.76
N GLU A 3 -62.92 -54.21 -43.67
CA GLU A 3 -61.96 -53.62 -44.62
C GLU A 3 -60.56 -53.60 -43.93
N GLU A 4 -59.47 -53.70 -44.68
CA GLU A 4 -58.09 -53.26 -44.31
C GLU A 4 -58.00 -51.71 -44.33
N PRO A 5 -56.85 -51.01 -44.15
CA PRO A 5 -55.52 -51.29 -43.56
C PRO A 5 -55.14 -50.17 -42.53
N THR A 6 -53.95 -50.00 -41.96
CA THR A 6 -52.77 -49.35 -42.59
C THR A 6 -51.69 -49.24 -41.52
N GLY A 7 -50.49 -49.71 -41.84
CA GLY A 7 -49.30 -49.43 -41.05
C GLY A 7 -48.89 -47.97 -41.17
N GLU A 8 -48.32 -47.43 -40.11
CA GLU A 8 -47.44 -46.27 -40.24
C GLU A 8 -46.14 -46.61 -39.52
N ASP A 9 -45.19 -47.06 -40.35
CA ASP A 9 -43.77 -47.20 -40.06
C ASP A 9 -43.20 -45.82 -39.75
N ALA A 10 -43.11 -45.46 -38.47
CA ALA A 10 -42.46 -44.24 -38.04
C ALA A 10 -40.94 -44.42 -38.13
N ALA A 11 -40.39 -44.14 -39.31
CA ALA A 11 -38.95 -44.13 -39.57
C ALA A 11 -38.20 -43.30 -38.50
N PRO A 12 -37.03 -43.77 -38.01
CA PRO A 12 -36.26 -43.04 -37.02
C PRO A 12 -35.72 -41.77 -37.68
N GLN A 13 -36.31 -40.64 -37.31
CA GLN A 13 -35.90 -39.33 -37.81
C GLN A 13 -34.46 -39.05 -37.34
N ALA A 14 -33.50 -39.24 -38.24
CA ALA A 14 -32.09 -39.01 -38.01
C ALA A 14 -31.87 -37.56 -37.60
N ARG A 15 -31.73 -37.32 -36.29
CA ARG A 15 -31.44 -35.99 -35.75
C ARG A 15 -30.06 -35.57 -36.20
N THR A 16 -30.04 -34.47 -36.93
CA THR A 16 -29.03 -34.02 -37.86
C THR A 16 -27.76 -33.46 -37.17
N PRO A 17 -26.59 -33.52 -37.85
CA PRO A 17 -25.28 -33.06 -37.36
C PRO A 17 -25.23 -31.57 -36.96
N ALA A 18 -26.24 -30.77 -37.31
CA ALA A 18 -26.37 -29.37 -36.93
C ALA A 18 -26.62 -29.18 -35.43
N VAL A 19 -27.39 -30.06 -34.78
CA VAL A 19 -27.67 -29.97 -33.34
C VAL A 19 -26.41 -30.27 -32.52
N THR A 20 -25.60 -31.24 -32.98
CA THR A 20 -24.29 -31.54 -32.38
C THR A 20 -23.30 -30.40 -32.61
N ALA A 21 -23.30 -29.73 -33.77
CA ALA A 21 -22.45 -28.57 -34.02
C ALA A 21 -22.80 -27.39 -33.10
N SER A 22 -24.08 -27.09 -32.89
CA SER A 22 -24.53 -26.04 -31.97
C SER A 22 -24.16 -26.35 -30.51
N ALA A 23 -24.27 -27.62 -30.08
CA ALA A 23 -23.88 -28.03 -28.73
C ALA A 23 -22.37 -27.88 -28.51
N VAL A 24 -21.54 -28.21 -29.50
CA VAL A 24 -20.08 -28.02 -29.44
C VAL A 24 -19.72 -26.53 -29.35
N VAL A 25 -20.35 -25.68 -30.15
CA VAL A 25 -20.11 -24.22 -30.09
C VAL A 25 -20.48 -23.66 -28.71
N LEU A 26 -21.63 -24.04 -28.16
CA LEU A 26 -22.04 -23.63 -26.82
C LEU A 26 -21.08 -24.13 -25.73
N ALA A 27 -20.60 -25.36 -25.83
CA ALA A 27 -19.63 -25.91 -24.89
C ALA A 27 -18.28 -25.15 -24.95
N VAL A 28 -17.80 -24.82 -26.15
CA VAL A 28 -16.58 -24.02 -26.35
C VAL A 28 -16.77 -22.61 -25.79
N LEU A 29 -17.91 -21.97 -26.03
CA LEU A 29 -18.23 -20.66 -25.47
C LEU A 29 -18.31 -20.69 -23.94
N ALA A 30 -18.90 -21.72 -23.35
CA ALA A 30 -18.97 -21.90 -21.90
C ALA A 30 -17.56 -22.08 -21.29
N LEU A 31 -16.70 -22.89 -21.91
CA LEU A 31 -15.31 -23.07 -21.48
C LEU A 31 -14.51 -21.77 -21.61
N ALA A 32 -14.68 -21.03 -22.71
CA ALA A 32 -14.06 -19.73 -22.90
C ALA A 32 -14.51 -18.73 -21.83
N PHE A 33 -15.81 -18.72 -21.49
CA PHE A 33 -16.34 -17.86 -20.45
C PHE A 33 -15.73 -18.18 -19.07
N VAL A 34 -15.67 -19.47 -18.70
CA VAL A 34 -15.03 -19.91 -17.44
C VAL A 34 -13.55 -19.53 -17.41
N ALA A 35 -12.82 -19.71 -18.51
CA ALA A 35 -11.41 -19.34 -18.61
C ALA A 35 -11.20 -17.82 -18.44
N VAL A 36 -12.02 -16.99 -19.09
CA VAL A 36 -11.98 -15.54 -18.96
C VAL A 36 -12.34 -15.11 -17.54
N SER A 37 -13.42 -15.65 -16.95
CA SER A 37 -13.81 -15.34 -15.57
C SER A 37 -12.75 -15.75 -14.56
N GLY A 38 -12.13 -16.92 -14.74
CA GLY A 38 -11.02 -17.37 -13.90
C GLY A 38 -9.80 -16.46 -14.01
N TYR A 39 -9.43 -16.07 -15.23
CA TYR A 39 -8.33 -15.13 -15.47
C TYR A 39 -8.60 -13.76 -14.83
N PHE A 40 -9.78 -13.18 -15.06
CA PHE A 40 -10.18 -11.90 -14.45
C PHE A 40 -10.24 -11.98 -12.92
N GLY A 41 -10.73 -13.09 -12.35
CA GLY A 41 -10.72 -13.29 -10.90
C GLY A 41 -9.31 -13.37 -10.32
N TYR A 42 -8.39 -14.03 -11.04
CA TYR A 42 -6.99 -14.13 -10.63
C TYR A 42 -6.24 -12.80 -10.73
N THR A 43 -6.43 -12.04 -11.81
CA THR A 43 -5.80 -10.71 -11.97
C THR A 43 -6.37 -9.70 -10.99
N HIS A 44 -7.69 -9.77 -10.70
CA HIS A 44 -8.31 -8.90 -9.71
C HIS A 44 -7.73 -9.10 -8.31
N ARG A 45 -7.56 -10.36 -7.87
CA ARG A 45 -6.96 -10.66 -6.56
C ARG A 45 -5.50 -10.18 -6.45
N GLN A 46 -4.71 -10.34 -7.51
CA GLN A 46 -3.34 -9.81 -7.51
C GLN A 46 -3.33 -8.29 -7.42
N ALA A 47 -4.17 -7.60 -8.19
CA ALA A 47 -4.29 -6.16 -8.14
C ALA A 47 -4.72 -5.66 -6.75
N GLU A 48 -5.63 -6.37 -6.08
CA GLU A 48 -6.04 -6.07 -4.70
C GLU A 48 -4.89 -6.26 -3.70
N GLN A 49 -4.12 -7.35 -3.80
CA GLN A 49 -2.96 -7.59 -2.94
C GLN A 49 -1.88 -6.53 -3.11
N GLU A 50 -1.55 -6.16 -4.34
CA GLU A 50 -0.59 -5.10 -4.63
C GLU A 50 -1.09 -3.74 -4.11
N ALA A 51 -2.38 -3.44 -4.25
CA ALA A 51 -2.97 -2.22 -3.74
C ALA A 51 -2.93 -2.16 -2.20
N GLN A 52 -3.20 -3.27 -1.52
CA GLN A 52 -3.10 -3.38 -0.05
C GLN A 52 -1.68 -3.14 0.43
N GLN A 53 -0.69 -3.84 -0.14
CA GLN A 53 0.71 -3.67 0.23
C GLN A 53 1.18 -2.21 0.03
N ARG A 54 0.78 -1.57 -1.08
CA ARG A 54 1.10 -0.17 -1.33
C ARG A 54 0.47 0.77 -0.30
N SER A 55 -0.76 0.50 0.11
CA SER A 55 -1.40 1.28 1.18
C SER A 55 -0.62 1.15 2.48
N GLU A 56 -0.26 -0.07 2.88
CA GLU A 56 0.50 -0.34 4.10
C GLU A 56 1.85 0.41 4.12
N ILE A 57 2.59 0.38 3.00
CA ILE A 57 3.84 1.13 2.84
C ILE A 57 3.60 2.63 3.00
N LEU A 58 2.58 3.17 2.32
CA LEU A 58 2.27 4.59 2.36
C LEU A 58 1.83 5.04 3.75
N ASP A 59 1.02 4.25 4.44
CA ASP A 59 0.53 4.55 5.78
C ASP A 59 1.67 4.51 6.79
N ALA A 60 2.53 3.49 6.72
CA ALA A 60 3.74 3.41 7.55
C ALA A 60 4.70 4.58 7.29
N ALA A 61 4.92 4.94 6.02
CA ALA A 61 5.77 6.08 5.66
C ALA A 61 5.20 7.41 6.15
N ARG A 62 3.87 7.62 6.02
CA ARG A 62 3.19 8.81 6.56
C ARG A 62 3.38 8.90 8.07
N GLN A 63 3.13 7.80 8.78
CA GLN A 63 3.26 7.76 10.23
C GLN A 63 4.71 8.02 10.67
N GLY A 64 5.68 7.32 10.09
CA GLY A 64 7.09 7.51 10.43
C GLY A 64 7.60 8.92 10.14
N VAL A 65 7.15 9.56 9.04
CA VAL A 65 7.48 10.97 8.77
C VAL A 65 6.80 11.92 9.77
N VAL A 66 5.56 11.65 10.19
CA VAL A 66 4.91 12.43 11.26
C VAL A 66 5.69 12.31 12.55
N ASP A 67 6.10 11.09 12.94
CA ASP A 67 6.87 10.85 14.16
C ASP A 67 8.26 11.51 14.11
N LEU A 68 8.90 11.53 12.92
CA LEU A 68 10.17 12.23 12.71
C LEU A 68 10.06 13.76 12.79
N THR A 69 8.91 14.33 12.44
CA THR A 69 8.74 15.78 12.30
C THR A 69 7.93 16.41 13.44
N THR A 70 7.32 15.59 14.30
CA THR A 70 6.51 16.01 15.44
C THR A 70 7.21 15.60 16.72
N MET A 71 7.70 16.59 17.47
CA MET A 71 8.38 16.38 18.74
C MET A 71 7.94 17.43 19.74
N ASP A 72 7.74 17.02 20.98
CA ASP A 72 7.41 17.90 22.09
C ASP A 72 8.46 17.78 23.19
N PHE A 73 9.05 18.91 23.62
CA PHE A 73 10.02 18.92 24.72
C PHE A 73 9.45 18.31 26.02
N GLU A 74 8.14 18.36 26.25
CA GLU A 74 7.49 17.77 27.42
C GLU A 74 7.49 16.23 27.39
N ARG A 75 7.62 15.63 26.20
CA ARG A 75 7.58 14.18 25.95
C ARG A 75 8.75 13.72 25.08
N ALA A 76 9.87 14.44 25.16
CA ALA A 76 11.04 14.26 24.31
C ALA A 76 11.50 12.80 24.23
N ASP A 77 11.62 12.13 25.38
CA ASP A 77 12.02 10.72 25.46
C ASP A 77 11.04 9.81 24.73
N GLU A 78 9.73 10.00 24.90
CA GLU A 78 8.70 9.18 24.27
C GLU A 78 8.66 9.40 22.74
N ASP A 79 8.79 10.64 22.29
CA ASP A 79 8.78 10.96 20.86
C ASP A 79 10.03 10.42 20.16
N VAL A 80 11.19 10.49 20.81
CA VAL A 80 12.43 9.84 20.33
C VAL A 80 12.27 8.33 20.26
N GLN A 81 11.66 7.69 21.26
CA GLN A 81 11.42 6.24 21.24
C GLN A 81 10.49 5.82 20.10
N LYS A 82 9.43 6.59 19.79
CA LYS A 82 8.57 6.30 18.62
C LYS A 82 9.36 6.31 17.32
N VAL A 83 10.26 7.27 17.14
CA VAL A 83 11.13 7.33 15.95
C VAL A 83 12.05 6.11 15.90
N LEU A 84 12.62 5.70 17.04
CA LEU A 84 13.45 4.49 17.12
C LEU A 84 12.67 3.21 16.80
N ASP A 85 11.46 3.08 17.30
CA ASP A 85 10.59 1.91 17.04
C ASP A 85 10.15 1.84 15.57
N GLY A 86 9.91 3.00 14.95
CA GLY A 86 9.57 3.16 13.54
C GLY A 86 10.78 3.13 12.59
N SER A 87 11.99 2.94 13.09
CA SER A 87 13.22 2.94 12.30
C SER A 87 14.03 1.65 12.45
N ALA A 88 14.89 1.42 11.46
CA ALA A 88 15.78 0.27 11.42
C ALA A 88 17.10 0.57 10.72
N GLY A 89 18.02 -0.39 10.78
CA GLY A 89 19.35 -0.32 10.15
C GLY A 89 20.17 0.89 10.60
N GLU A 90 21.02 1.38 9.70
CA GLU A 90 21.95 2.48 9.96
C GLU A 90 21.24 3.76 10.41
N PHE A 91 20.06 4.06 9.85
CA PHE A 91 19.28 5.24 10.25
C PHE A 91 18.87 5.18 11.72
N ARG A 92 18.44 4.02 12.21
CA ARG A 92 18.11 3.83 13.63
C ARG A 92 19.36 4.02 14.50
N ASP A 93 20.46 3.37 14.13
CA ASP A 93 21.70 3.41 14.92
C ASP A 93 22.25 4.84 15.04
N GLU A 94 22.24 5.60 13.94
CA GLU A 94 22.66 7.01 13.95
C GLU A 94 21.72 7.90 14.78
N PHE A 95 20.41 7.66 14.70
CA PHE A 95 19.43 8.42 15.47
C PHE A 95 19.55 8.10 16.96
N GLU A 96 19.72 6.83 17.32
CA GLU A 96 19.93 6.37 18.70
C GLU A 96 21.18 7.01 19.30
N ALA A 97 22.29 7.04 18.56
CA ALA A 97 23.54 7.66 19.00
C ALA A 97 23.42 9.17 19.29
N ARG A 98 22.48 9.87 18.64
CA ARG A 98 22.25 11.32 18.80
C ARG A 98 21.05 11.66 19.68
N SER A 99 20.31 10.65 20.13
CA SER A 99 19.03 10.81 20.83
C SER A 99 19.15 11.64 22.12
N ALA A 100 20.14 11.35 22.95
CA ALA A 100 20.34 12.05 24.23
C ALA A 100 20.64 13.55 24.04
N ASP A 101 21.49 13.89 23.08
CA ASP A 101 21.81 15.29 22.75
C ASP A 101 20.59 16.01 22.19
N LEU A 102 19.81 15.33 21.33
CA LEU A 102 18.56 15.88 20.79
C LEU A 102 17.56 16.18 21.92
N ILE A 103 17.37 15.25 22.87
CA ILE A 103 16.47 15.44 24.03
C ILE A 103 16.92 16.65 24.85
N ALA A 104 18.22 16.76 25.15
CA ALA A 104 18.76 17.88 25.92
C ALA A 104 18.48 19.22 25.23
N VAL A 105 18.75 19.32 23.92
CA VAL A 105 18.49 20.54 23.13
C VAL A 105 16.99 20.88 23.10
N MET A 106 16.12 19.89 22.90
CA MET A 106 14.67 20.11 22.90
C MET A 106 14.17 20.64 24.24
N GLN A 107 14.65 20.08 25.35
CA GLN A 107 14.29 20.51 26.70
C GLN A 107 14.82 21.91 27.03
N GLU A 108 16.08 22.20 26.70
CA GLU A 108 16.72 23.49 26.96
C GLU A 108 16.02 24.62 26.20
N ALA A 109 15.81 24.44 24.89
CA ALA A 109 15.19 25.45 24.05
C ALA A 109 13.64 25.41 24.06
N LYS A 110 13.05 24.44 24.78
CA LYS A 110 11.61 24.14 24.81
C LYS A 110 11.03 24.03 23.41
N VAL A 111 11.68 23.23 22.57
CA VAL A 111 11.28 23.04 21.17
C VAL A 111 10.00 22.23 21.12
N LYS A 112 9.05 22.70 20.32
CA LYS A 112 7.87 21.95 19.94
C LYS A 112 7.68 22.05 18.44
N SER A 113 7.69 20.91 17.76
CA SER A 113 7.44 20.81 16.33
C SER A 113 6.19 20.00 16.06
N GLN A 114 5.49 20.35 14.98
CA GLN A 114 4.34 19.63 14.49
C GLN A 114 4.45 19.48 12.99
N GLY A 115 4.50 18.23 12.52
CA GLY A 115 4.47 17.89 11.11
C GLY A 115 3.09 17.42 10.69
N GLU A 116 2.64 17.88 9.53
CA GLU A 116 1.41 17.43 8.87
C GLU A 116 1.75 16.92 7.48
N VAL A 117 1.56 15.62 7.24
CA VAL A 117 1.78 15.04 5.91
C VAL A 117 0.63 15.43 4.98
N ARG A 118 0.95 16.20 3.95
CA ARG A 118 -0.01 16.64 2.93
C ARG A 118 -0.18 15.60 1.83
N GLN A 119 0.92 14.95 1.44
CA GLN A 119 0.91 13.96 0.38
C GLN A 119 2.04 12.95 0.59
N ALA A 120 1.80 11.70 0.19
CA ALA A 120 2.82 10.67 0.10
C ALA A 120 2.60 9.85 -1.17
N ALA A 121 3.68 9.46 -1.83
CA ALA A 121 3.66 8.63 -3.03
C ALA A 121 4.88 7.72 -3.07
N ILE A 122 4.70 6.47 -3.49
CA ILE A 122 5.80 5.53 -3.74
C ILE A 122 6.50 5.97 -5.03
N GLU A 123 7.80 6.22 -4.96
CA GLU A 123 8.67 6.50 -6.11
C GLU A 123 9.16 5.20 -6.74
N THR A 124 9.62 4.27 -5.91
CA THR A 124 10.12 2.94 -6.31
C THR A 124 9.72 1.89 -5.29
N GLN A 125 9.37 0.68 -5.73
CA GLN A 125 9.08 -0.46 -4.85
C GLN A 125 9.81 -1.70 -5.38
N ASN A 126 10.64 -2.30 -4.53
CA ASN A 126 11.48 -3.46 -4.82
C ASN A 126 11.26 -4.53 -3.74
N GLY A 127 10.31 -5.44 -3.98
CA GLY A 127 9.96 -6.49 -3.02
C GLY A 127 9.52 -5.88 -1.68
N ASP A 128 10.33 -6.09 -0.66
CA ASP A 128 10.10 -5.66 0.72
C ASP A 128 10.64 -4.25 1.04
N SER A 129 11.23 -3.57 0.05
CA SER A 129 11.75 -2.21 0.17
C SER A 129 11.01 -1.23 -0.73
N ALA A 130 10.78 0.00 -0.29
CA ALA A 130 10.17 1.04 -1.11
C ALA A 130 10.70 2.43 -0.78
N ASP A 131 10.96 3.23 -1.80
CA ASP A 131 11.22 4.66 -1.66
C ASP A 131 9.90 5.42 -1.74
N VAL A 132 9.64 6.26 -0.75
CA VAL A 132 8.43 7.07 -0.64
C VAL A 132 8.81 8.53 -0.58
N LEU A 133 8.21 9.33 -1.45
CA LEU A 133 8.26 10.78 -1.40
C LEU A 133 7.10 11.30 -0.57
N VAL A 134 7.41 12.09 0.46
CA VAL A 134 6.45 12.63 1.41
C VAL A 134 6.56 14.16 1.44
N ALA A 135 5.45 14.83 1.16
CA ALA A 135 5.32 16.28 1.33
C ALA A 135 4.73 16.56 2.71
N VAL A 136 5.50 17.24 3.56
CA VAL A 136 5.14 17.57 4.93
C VAL A 136 5.10 19.09 5.11
N ALA A 137 4.09 19.58 5.82
CA ALA A 137 4.06 20.95 6.32
C ALA A 137 4.48 20.91 7.79
N GLN A 138 5.57 21.60 8.14
CA GLN A 138 6.11 21.57 9.49
C GLN A 138 6.03 22.96 10.12
N LYS A 139 5.58 23.00 11.37
CA LYS A 139 5.56 24.19 12.23
C LYS A 139 6.48 23.93 13.42
N VAL A 140 7.37 24.87 13.72
CA VAL A 140 8.28 24.78 14.87
C VAL A 140 8.09 25.99 15.76
N SER A 141 8.11 25.78 17.08
CA SER A 141 8.06 26.83 18.09
C SER A 141 9.07 26.54 19.21
N ASN A 142 9.53 27.57 19.91
CA ASN A 142 10.48 27.46 21.02
C ASN A 142 10.17 28.50 22.12
N ALA A 143 10.92 28.46 23.23
CA ALA A 143 10.77 29.38 24.36
C ALA A 143 10.94 30.88 23.99
N GLY A 144 11.57 31.19 22.86
CA GLY A 144 11.80 32.55 22.37
C GLY A 144 10.57 33.23 21.75
N GLY A 145 9.44 32.51 21.63
CA GLY A 145 8.14 33.12 21.40
C GLY A 145 7.70 33.31 19.94
N ALA A 146 8.50 32.90 18.95
CA ALA A 146 8.06 32.85 17.56
C ALA A 146 7.76 31.41 17.16
N ALA A 147 6.47 31.10 16.98
CA ALA A 147 6.10 29.98 16.13
C ALA A 147 6.43 30.35 14.69
N GLU A 148 7.28 29.59 14.03
CA GLU A 148 7.55 29.78 12.61
C GLU A 148 6.27 29.53 11.79
N GLU A 149 6.13 30.23 10.66
CA GLU A 149 5.09 29.89 9.70
C GLU A 149 5.28 28.45 9.21
N PRO A 150 4.20 27.68 8.97
CA PRO A 150 4.31 26.33 8.44
C PRO A 150 5.12 26.30 7.14
N ARG A 151 6.27 25.63 7.15
CA ARG A 151 7.12 25.46 5.97
C ARG A 151 6.83 24.13 5.32
N GLY A 152 6.55 24.15 4.02
CA GLY A 152 6.43 22.94 3.22
C GLY A 152 7.81 22.36 2.90
N GLN A 153 8.02 21.10 3.24
CA GLN A 153 9.24 20.35 2.96
C GLN A 153 8.90 19.05 2.24
N ARG A 154 9.82 18.56 1.43
CA ARG A 154 9.72 17.26 0.75
C ARG A 154 10.80 16.34 1.29
N MET A 155 10.40 15.16 1.69
CA MET A 155 11.28 14.12 2.19
C MET A 155 11.23 12.91 1.29
N ARG A 156 12.36 12.27 1.08
CA ARG A 156 12.44 10.90 0.60
C ARG A 156 12.74 10.01 1.79
N VAL A 157 11.91 9.00 2.00
CA VAL A 157 12.14 7.95 2.99
C VAL A 157 12.21 6.60 2.29
N THR A 158 13.19 5.79 2.67
CA THR A 158 13.27 4.39 2.25
C THR A 158 12.68 3.54 3.36
N MET A 159 11.61 2.84 3.03
CA MET A 159 10.90 1.89 3.88
C MET A 159 11.45 0.49 3.62
N GLN A 160 11.60 -0.30 4.69
CA GLN A 160 11.98 -1.70 4.64
C GLN A 160 11.04 -2.49 5.53
N LEU A 161 10.51 -3.61 5.03
CA LEU A 161 9.76 -4.54 5.85
C LEU A 161 10.72 -5.26 6.80
N GLU A 162 10.49 -5.12 8.10
CA GLU A 162 11.19 -5.86 9.17
C GLU A 162 10.18 -6.37 10.17
N ASP A 163 10.28 -7.66 10.54
CA ASP A 163 9.39 -8.31 11.50
C ASP A 163 7.89 -8.10 11.21
N GLY A 164 7.53 -7.99 9.92
CA GLY A 164 6.16 -7.78 9.47
C GLY A 164 5.66 -6.33 9.54
N THR A 165 6.52 -5.35 9.84
CA THR A 165 6.19 -3.92 9.85
C THR A 165 7.16 -3.13 8.99
N TYR A 166 6.67 -2.18 8.19
CA TYR A 166 7.55 -1.30 7.43
C TYR A 166 8.19 -0.25 8.34
N LYS A 167 9.52 -0.19 8.34
CA LYS A 167 10.33 0.75 9.13
C LYS A 167 11.16 1.64 8.21
N ILE A 168 11.50 2.83 8.69
CA ILE A 168 12.38 3.76 7.98
C ILE A 168 13.83 3.31 8.17
N VAL A 169 14.49 2.97 7.07
CA VAL A 169 15.93 2.63 7.05
C VAL A 169 16.79 3.76 6.49
N LYS A 170 16.16 4.77 5.89
CA LYS A 170 16.81 5.99 5.40
C LYS A 170 15.81 7.11 5.30
N ALA A 171 16.20 8.32 5.70
CA ALA A 171 15.41 9.52 5.51
C ALA A 171 16.30 10.68 5.04
N GLY A 172 15.78 11.53 4.16
CA GLY A 172 16.48 12.73 3.72
C GLY A 172 15.57 13.73 3.03
N PHE A 173 15.97 15.00 3.03
CA PHE A 173 15.25 16.06 2.33
C PHE A 173 15.60 16.07 0.85
N VAL A 174 14.62 16.41 0.02
CA VAL A 174 14.82 16.65 -1.42
C VAL A 174 14.56 18.14 -1.71
N GLN A 175 15.46 18.77 -2.45
CA GLN A 175 15.38 20.18 -2.86
C GLN A 175 14.61 20.35 -4.16
#